data_AF-A0A960DYW0-F1
#
_entry.id   AF-A0A960DYW0-F1
#
_cell.length_a   1.000
_cell.length_b   1.000
_cell.length_c   1.000
_cell.angle_alpha   90.00
_cell.angle_beta   90.00
_cell.angle_gamma   90.00
#
_symmetry.space_group_name_H-M   'P 1'
#
loop_
_entity.id
_entity.type
_entity.pdbx_description
1 polymer ?
#
loop_
_entity_poly.entity_id
_entity_poly.type
_entity_poly.pdbx_seq_one_letter_code
_entity_poly.pdbx_strand_id
1 'polypeptide(L)'
;MTAAGIRRDRLGPLGAATDEVVDDLVGREALDRLWRRDHVLWSDDPTEISDRLGWLASPGAMGGAAEEVSGVVGGCVADGL
;
A
#
# COMPACT_ATOMS: atom_id res chain seq x y z
N MET A 1 -15.31 -14.77 5.57
CA MET A 1 -14.38 -13.84 4.91
C MET A 1 -15.07 -13.25 3.70
N THR A 2 -15.77 -12.13 3.89
CA THR A 2 -16.43 -11.45 2.79
C THR A 2 -15.33 -10.87 1.91
N ALA A 3 -15.12 -11.47 0.74
CA ALA A 3 -14.25 -10.94 -0.28
C ALA A 3 -14.81 -9.58 -0.70
N ALA A 4 -14.35 -8.51 -0.06
CA ALA A 4 -14.39 -7.18 -0.64
C ALA A 4 -13.49 -7.26 -1.88
N GLY A 5 -14.05 -7.78 -2.97
CA GLY A 5 -13.41 -7.72 -4.27
C GLY A 5 -12.99 -6.28 -4.48
N ILE A 6 -11.72 -6.07 -4.81
CA ILE A 6 -11.16 -4.77 -5.15
C ILE A 6 -12.20 -4.07 -6.02
N ARG A 7 -12.80 -2.99 -5.50
CA ARG A 7 -13.77 -2.22 -6.28
C ARG A 7 -13.02 -1.82 -7.54
N ARG A 8 -13.47 -2.30 -8.72
CA ARG A 8 -13.09 -1.64 -9.98
C ARG A 8 -13.63 -0.24 -9.88
N ASP A 9 -12.77 0.71 -9.51
CA ASP A 9 -13.16 2.10 -9.43
C ASP A 9 -13.68 2.51 -10.82
N ARG A 10 -14.86 3.14 -10.85
CA ARG A 10 -15.40 3.68 -12.10
C ARG A 10 -14.67 4.98 -12.40
N LEU A 11 -13.51 4.86 -13.03
CA LEU A 11 -12.64 5.98 -13.38
C LEU A 11 -13.19 6.84 -14.54
N GLY A 12 -14.31 6.44 -15.13
CA GLY A 12 -14.98 7.19 -16.19
C GLY A 12 -14.05 7.42 -17.38
N PRO A 13 -13.93 8.67 -17.90
CA PRO A 13 -13.02 8.98 -19.00
C PRO A 13 -11.54 8.64 -18.75
N LEU A 14 -11.11 8.49 -17.49
CA LEU A 14 -9.74 8.14 -17.14
C LEU A 14 -9.45 6.63 -17.20
N GLY A 15 -10.47 5.79 -17.41
CA GLY A 15 -10.32 4.33 -17.38
C GLY A 15 -9.28 3.81 -18.37
N ALA A 16 -9.42 4.18 -19.65
CA ALA A 16 -8.50 3.74 -20.70
C ALA A 16 -7.05 4.18 -20.45
N ALA A 17 -6.85 5.44 -20.07
CA ALA A 17 -5.52 5.95 -19.74
C ALA A 17 -4.92 5.27 -18.50
N THR A 18 -5.76 4.88 -17.54
CA THR A 18 -5.31 4.15 -16.35
C THR A 18 -4.93 2.71 -16.70
N ASP A 19 -5.73 2.03 -17.53
CA ASP A 19 -5.44 0.67 -17.98
C ASP A 19 -4.10 0.64 -18.76
N GLU A 20 -3.85 1.60 -19.64
CA GLU A 20 -2.57 1.73 -20.36
C GLU A 20 -1.38 1.89 -19.41
N VAL A 21 -1.52 2.72 -18.37
CA VAL A 21 -0.46 2.92 -17.36
C VAL A 21 -0.27 1.65 -16.52
N VAL A 22 -1.36 0.96 -16.16
CA VAL A 22 -1.27 -0.32 -15.43
C VAL A 22 -0.56 -1.37 -16.28
N ASP A 23 -0.86 -1.47 -17.57
CA ASP A 23 -0.20 -2.40 -18.49
C ASP A 23 1.30 -2.07 -18.65
N ASP A 24 1.69 -0.79 -18.72
CA ASP A 24 3.10 -0.37 -18.71
C ASP A 24 3.80 -0.77 -17.41
N LEU A 25 3.16 -0.57 -16.25
CA LEU A 25 3.71 -0.98 -14.95
C LEU A 25 3.89 -2.50 -14.86
N VAL A 26 2.94 -3.28 -15.41
CA VAL A 26 3.06 -4.74 -15.52
C VAL A 26 4.24 -5.11 -16.42
N GLY A 27 4.36 -4.48 -17.59
CA GLY A 27 5.47 -4.72 -18.53
C GLY A 27 6.85 -4.40 -17.95
N ARG A 28 6.93 -3.46 -17.00
CA ARG A 28 8.16 -3.10 -16.27
C ARG A 28 8.44 -3.95 -15.04
N GLU A 29 7.62 -4.97 -14.78
CA GLU A 29 7.68 -5.81 -13.57
C GLU A 29 7.63 -4.99 -12.28
N ALA A 30 6.91 -3.86 -12.30
CA ALA A 30 6.97 -2.85 -11.25
C ALA A 30 6.62 -3.40 -9.86
N LEU A 31 5.69 -4.37 -9.79
CA LEU A 31 5.31 -5.02 -8.52
C LEU A 31 6.45 -5.85 -7.92
N ASP A 32 7.13 -6.67 -8.71
CA ASP A 32 8.24 -7.50 -8.21
C ASP A 32 9.42 -6.61 -7.79
N ARG A 33 9.75 -5.62 -8.62
CA ARG A 33 10.81 -4.63 -8.36
C ARG A 33 10.51 -3.80 -7.11
N LEU A 34 9.25 -3.39 -6.90
CA LEU A 34 8.79 -2.71 -5.68
C LEU A 34 9.04 -3.57 -4.43
N TRP A 35 8.65 -4.85 -4.45
CA TRP A 35 8.86 -5.76 -3.31
C TRP A 35 10.33 -6.05 -3.04
N ARG A 36 11.15 -6.07 -4.10
CA ARG A 36 12.62 -6.19 -4.01
C ARG A 36 13.32 -4.89 -3.58
N ARG A 37 12.56 -3.80 -3.39
CA ARG A 37 13.07 -2.46 -3.07
C ARG A 37 14.07 -1.94 -4.11
N ASP A 38 13.82 -2.23 -5.38
CA ASP A 38 14.65 -1.74 -6.48
C ASP A 38 14.39 -0.25 -6.73
N HIS A 39 15.34 0.60 -6.32
CA HIS A 39 15.24 2.05 -6.45
C HIS A 39 15.20 2.53 -7.91
N VAL A 40 15.80 1.78 -8.83
CA VAL A 40 15.87 2.11 -10.27
C VAL A 40 14.48 2.03 -10.94
N LEU A 41 13.45 1.54 -10.22
CA LEU A 41 12.07 1.68 -10.67
C LEU A 41 11.61 3.15 -10.73
N TRP A 42 12.18 4.04 -9.91
CA TRP A 42 11.82 5.48 -9.90
C TRP A 42 12.99 6.42 -10.19
N SER A 43 14.21 6.09 -9.76
CA SER A 43 15.40 6.93 -9.99
C SER A 43 16.67 6.11 -9.91
N ASP A 44 17.69 6.53 -10.66
CA ASP A 44 19.03 5.95 -10.57
C ASP A 44 19.74 6.29 -9.24
N ASP A 45 19.28 7.30 -8.50
CA ASP A 45 19.81 7.65 -7.18
C ASP A 45 19.07 6.89 -6.06
N PRO A 46 19.75 6.04 -5.27
CA PRO A 46 19.11 5.28 -4.20
C PRO A 46 18.73 6.11 -2.97
N THR A 47 19.28 7.33 -2.81
CA THR A 47 19.33 8.06 -1.53
C THR A 47 17.97 8.34 -0.90
N GLU A 48 16.89 8.50 -1.68
CA GLU A 48 15.57 8.81 -1.12
C GLU A 48 14.55 7.66 -1.18
N ILE A 49 14.77 6.64 -2.00
CA ILE A 49 13.70 5.68 -2.35
C ILE A 49 13.65 4.51 -1.36
N SER A 50 14.80 4.01 -0.91
CA SER A 50 14.85 2.91 0.05
C SER A 50 14.18 3.25 1.39
N ASP A 51 14.32 4.50 1.84
CA ASP A 51 13.70 5.00 3.08
C ASP A 51 12.18 5.12 2.97
N ARG A 52 11.66 5.37 1.76
CA ARG A 52 10.22 5.54 1.52
C ARG A 52 9.46 4.22 1.43
N LEU A 53 10.11 3.08 1.23
CA LEU A 53 9.42 1.78 1.06
C LEU A 53 9.16 1.03 2.37
N GLY A 54 9.47 1.64 3.53
CA GLY A 54 9.20 1.04 4.85
C GLY A 54 7.74 0.68 5.08
N TRP A 55 6.79 1.40 4.44
CA TRP A 55 5.36 1.14 4.58
C TRP A 55 4.92 -0.21 4.00
N LEU A 56 5.66 -0.80 3.05
CA LEU A 56 5.29 -2.09 2.43
C LEU A 56 5.20 -3.23 3.46
N ALA A 57 6.03 -3.18 4.50
CA ALA A 57 6.02 -4.17 5.59
C ALA A 57 5.01 -3.83 6.69
N SER A 58 4.49 -2.59 6.71
CA SER A 58 3.65 -2.09 7.80
C SER A 58 2.39 -2.94 8.03
N PRO A 59 1.59 -3.31 7.01
CA PRO A 59 0.40 -4.14 7.24
C PRO A 59 0.71 -5.50 7.88
N GLY A 60 1.82 -6.13 7.48
CA GLY A 60 2.27 -7.39 8.08
C GLY A 60 2.77 -7.22 9.51
N ALA A 61 3.51 -6.14 9.78
CA ALA A 61 4.02 -5.83 11.12
C ALA A 61 2.90 -5.40 12.10
N MET A 62 1.87 -4.70 11.59
CA MET A 62 0.80 -4.11 12.39
C MET A 62 -0.42 -5.02 12.59
N GLY A 63 -0.44 -6.21 11.97
CA GLY A 63 -1.61 -7.08 11.98
C GLY A 63 -2.18 -7.38 13.38
N GLY A 64 -1.31 -7.63 14.37
CA GLY A 64 -1.72 -7.83 15.77
C GLY A 64 -1.82 -6.52 16.59
N ALA A 65 -1.00 -5.52 16.25
CA ALA A 65 -0.97 -4.24 16.95
C ALA A 65 -2.25 -3.42 16.76
N ALA A 66 -2.99 -3.64 15.66
CA ALA A 66 -4.26 -2.97 15.43
C ALA A 66 -5.32 -3.30 16.49
N GLU A 67 -5.38 -4.54 16.98
CA GLU A 67 -6.30 -4.93 18.05
C GLU A 67 -5.88 -4.34 19.39
N GLU A 68 -4.58 -4.33 19.67
CA GLU A 68 -4.03 -3.71 20.89
C GLU A 68 -4.34 -2.20 20.95
N VAL A 69 -4.10 -1.48 19.86
CA VAL A 69 -4.45 -0.05 19.73
C VAL A 69 -5.94 0.16 19.93
N SER A 70 -6.78 -0.68 19.30
CA SER A 70 -8.24 -0.60 19.46
C SER A 70 -8.68 -0.85 20.91
N GLY A 71 -8.00 -1.78 21.60
CA GLY A 71 -8.24 -2.07 23.01
C GLY A 71 -7.89 -0.90 23.92
N VAL A 72 -6.73 -0.26 23.70
CA VAL A 72 -6.33 0.95 24.45
C VAL A 72 -7.33 2.08 24.24
N VAL A 73 -7.71 2.35 22.98
CA VAL A 73 -8.71 3.37 22.65
C VAL A 73 -10.04 3.07 23.33
N GLY A 74 -10.49 1.81 23.32
CA GLY A 74 -11.70 1.38 24.02
C GLY A 74 -11.64 1.61 25.54
N GLY A 75 -10.48 1.38 26.16
CA GLY A 75 -10.25 1.67 27.58
C GLY A 75 -10.33 3.16 27.90
N CYS A 76 -9.68 4.02 27.10
CA CYS A 76 -9.78 5.47 27.26
C CYS A 76 -11.22 5.97 27.17
N VAL A 77 -11.97 5.48 26.17
CA VAL A 77 -13.39 5.83 26.01
C VAL A 77 -14.22 5.37 27.23
N ALA A 78 -13.96 4.18 27.76
CA ALA A 78 -14.63 3.68 28.97
C ALA A 78 -14.31 4.52 30.22
N ASP A 79 -13.09 5.06 30.29
CA ASP A 79 -12.63 5.98 31.34
C ASP A 79 -13.12 7.43 31.14
N GLY A 80 -13.81 7.72 30.02
CA GLY A 80 -14.42 9.02 29.73
C GLY A 80 -13.48 10.05 29.08
N LEU A 81 -12.38 9.61 28.46
CA LEU A 81 -11.55 10.39 27.53
C LEU A 81 -12.12 10.34 26.10
#